data_AF-A0AAP8GBI2-F1
#
_entry.id   AF-A0AAP8GBI2-F1
#
_cell.length_a   1.000
_cell.length_b   1.000
_cell.length_c   1.000
_cell.angle_alpha   90.00
_cell.angle_beta   90.00
_cell.angle_gamma   90.00
#
_symmetry.space_group_name_H-M   'P 1'
#
loop_
_entity.id
_entity.type
_entity.pdbx_description
1 polymer ?
#
loop_
_entity_poly.entity_id
_entity_poly.type
_entity_poly.pdbx_seq_one_letter_code
_entity_poly.pdbx_strand_id
1 'polypeptide(L)'
;MKQKPRIYYTETQKALMWERWKQGDSLQMIAQLFNRNHSSIQRILAESGGIQPAQRCRSRLALTLAEREEVSRAIVTGVSIRALARRLGRAPSTISRELKRNGGREAYRATQADQHAWDQTRRPKPCKLTKNRMLANMVASKLQLQWSPEQIAGWLKQLFTSHEEYHVSHETIYRSLYIQARGALKKELLEHLRRTRAMRRSRHHTQKTDNHGRIVDAVPISERPATAADRAVPGHWEGDLLCGSHNSQIVTLVERQTRYVMLIKVAAKNTETVVNALIDNARRLPQELYKSLTWDRGSELAGHKRFTLATDIQVYFCDPQNPWQRGSNENTNGLLRQYFPKGLDISTYSQEQLDAVARRLNERPRKTLHYQTPAQRFEQCVALTD
;
A
#
# COMPACT_ATOMS: atom_id res chain seq x y z
N MET A 1 -2.36 -7.60 42.30
CA MET A 1 -2.21 -6.63 41.19
C MET A 1 -3.04 -5.39 41.49
N LYS A 2 -2.44 -4.19 41.65
CA LYS A 2 -3.22 -2.95 41.84
C LYS A 2 -4.01 -2.65 40.55
N GLN A 3 -5.34 -2.72 40.60
CA GLN A 3 -6.19 -2.31 39.48
C GLN A 3 -5.99 -0.81 39.25
N LYS A 4 -5.44 -0.45 38.09
CA LYS A 4 -5.32 0.97 37.70
C LYS A 4 -6.70 1.51 37.35
N PRO A 5 -7.10 2.69 37.84
CA PRO A 5 -8.41 3.27 37.54
C PRO A 5 -8.57 3.54 36.03
N ARG A 6 -9.83 3.51 35.58
CA ARG A 6 -10.22 3.81 34.20
C ARG A 6 -9.90 5.27 33.91
N ILE A 7 -9.18 5.53 32.81
CA ILE A 7 -8.88 6.88 32.34
C ILE A 7 -9.78 7.21 31.16
N TYR A 8 -10.28 8.45 31.15
CA TYR A 8 -10.85 9.08 29.98
C TYR A 8 -9.83 10.09 29.44
N TYR A 9 -9.39 9.90 28.21
CA TYR A 9 -8.40 10.80 27.60
C TYR A 9 -9.06 12.09 27.14
N THR A 10 -8.41 13.22 27.44
CA THR A 10 -8.82 14.54 26.94
C THR A 10 -8.57 14.63 25.44
N GLU A 11 -9.18 15.61 24.77
CA GLU A 11 -8.94 15.85 23.35
C GLU A 11 -7.47 16.25 23.06
N THR A 12 -6.81 16.95 23.99
CA THR A 12 -5.38 17.28 23.89
C THR A 12 -4.50 16.03 23.97
N GLN A 13 -4.82 15.09 24.86
CA GLN A 13 -4.09 13.82 24.96
C GLN A 13 -4.30 12.96 23.70
N LYS A 14 -5.53 12.90 23.18
CA LYS A 14 -5.81 12.20 21.91
C LYS A 14 -5.06 12.86 20.74
N ALA A 15 -4.96 14.18 20.70
CA ALA A 15 -4.19 14.89 19.68
C ALA A 15 -2.70 14.50 19.72
N LEU A 16 -2.10 14.44 20.91
CA LEU A 16 -0.72 13.99 21.10
C LEU A 16 -0.52 12.53 20.65
N MET A 17 -1.47 11.63 20.95
CA MET A 17 -1.41 10.25 20.46
C MET A 17 -1.35 10.18 18.94
N TRP A 18 -2.17 10.99 18.25
CA TRP A 18 -2.19 11.05 16.80
C TRP A 18 -0.91 11.64 16.21
N GLU A 19 -0.35 12.66 16.85
CA GLU A 19 0.92 13.26 16.46
C GLU A 19 2.06 12.23 16.51
N ARG A 20 2.22 11.53 17.63
CA ARG A 20 3.23 10.47 17.82
C ARG A 20 3.02 9.30 16.86
N TRP A 21 1.78 8.87 16.68
CA TRP A 21 1.43 7.84 15.68
C TRP A 21 1.85 8.24 14.26
N LYS A 22 1.67 9.52 13.91
CA LYS A 22 2.08 10.08 12.62
C LYS A 22 3.60 10.21 12.50
N GLN A 23 4.31 10.45 13.59
CA GLN A 23 5.79 10.44 13.63
C GLN A 23 6.39 9.03 13.49
N GLY A 24 5.59 7.98 13.70
CA GLY A 24 6.01 6.60 13.49
C GLY A 24 6.22 5.80 14.77
N ASP A 25 5.88 6.38 15.92
CA ASP A 25 6.00 5.71 17.21
C ASP A 25 5.10 4.46 17.29
N SER A 26 5.58 3.45 18.00
CA SER A 26 4.80 2.24 18.27
C SER A 26 3.68 2.51 19.28
N LEU A 27 2.62 1.70 19.26
CA LEU A 27 1.54 1.80 20.26
C LEU A 27 2.07 1.68 21.70
N GLN A 28 3.15 0.92 21.91
CA GLN A 28 3.78 0.77 23.21
C GLN A 28 4.47 2.06 23.65
N MET A 29 5.26 2.70 22.77
CA MET A 29 5.91 3.98 23.07
C MET A 29 4.88 5.07 23.36
N ILE A 30 3.82 5.15 22.56
CA ILE A 30 2.75 6.14 22.79
C ILE A 30 2.05 5.86 24.12
N ALA A 31 1.78 4.59 24.47
CA ALA A 31 1.11 4.24 25.72
C ALA A 31 1.96 4.48 26.96
N GLN A 32 3.29 4.35 26.84
CA GLN A 32 4.24 4.69 27.91
C GLN A 32 4.16 6.16 28.31
N LEU A 33 3.90 7.09 27.36
CA LEU A 33 3.70 8.52 27.67
C LEU A 33 2.55 8.77 28.66
N PHE A 34 1.58 7.85 28.72
CA PHE A 34 0.43 7.93 29.63
C PHE A 34 0.51 6.92 30.77
N ASN A 35 1.65 6.24 30.93
CA ASN A 35 1.87 5.16 31.90
C ASN A 35 0.82 4.03 31.78
N ARG A 36 0.49 3.66 30.54
CA ARG A 36 -0.50 2.64 30.18
C ARG A 36 0.06 1.60 29.21
N ASN A 37 -0.69 0.51 29.05
CA ASN A 37 -0.41 -0.52 28.04
C ASN A 37 -1.01 -0.12 26.69
N HIS A 38 -0.45 -0.64 25.60
CA HIS A 38 -0.80 -0.34 24.21
C HIS A 38 -2.30 -0.53 23.91
N SER A 39 -2.95 -1.50 24.56
CA SER A 39 -4.39 -1.79 24.41
C SER A 39 -5.28 -0.58 24.74
N SER A 40 -4.85 0.29 25.65
CA SER A 40 -5.61 1.48 26.07
C SER A 40 -5.72 2.56 24.98
N ILE A 41 -4.75 2.60 24.06
CA ILE A 41 -4.70 3.58 22.96
C ILE A 41 -5.12 2.94 21.64
N GLN A 42 -4.91 1.63 21.50
CA GLN A 42 -5.25 0.87 20.31
C GLN A 42 -6.70 1.10 19.85
N ARG A 43 -7.67 1.10 20.77
CA ARG A 43 -9.08 1.34 20.43
C ARG A 43 -9.28 2.71 19.76
N ILE A 44 -8.67 3.77 20.29
CA ILE A 44 -8.82 5.15 19.80
C ILE A 44 -8.31 5.28 18.36
N LEU A 45 -7.16 4.66 18.07
CA LEU A 45 -6.58 4.68 16.72
C LEU A 45 -7.34 3.72 15.78
N ALA A 46 -7.79 2.56 16.28
CA ALA A 46 -8.46 1.54 15.49
C ALA A 46 -9.86 1.94 15.01
N GLU A 47 -10.59 2.75 15.77
CA GLU A 47 -11.91 3.26 15.39
C GLU A 47 -11.92 4.00 14.05
N SER A 48 -10.79 4.60 13.67
CA SER A 48 -10.59 5.28 12.38
C SER A 48 -9.60 4.56 11.46
N GLY A 49 -9.23 3.32 11.79
CA GLY A 49 -8.30 2.51 11.00
C GLY A 49 -6.85 3.04 10.99
N GLY A 50 -6.45 3.81 12.00
CA GLY A 50 -5.15 4.46 12.09
C GLY A 50 -5.01 5.72 11.23
N ILE A 51 -6.14 6.31 10.80
CA ILE A 51 -6.19 7.55 10.01
C ILE A 51 -6.74 8.67 10.89
N GLN A 52 -5.90 9.67 11.18
CA GLN A 52 -6.30 10.79 12.03
C GLN A 52 -7.56 11.48 11.47
N PRO A 53 -8.65 11.57 12.26
CA PRO A 53 -9.82 12.34 11.87
C PRO A 53 -9.44 13.80 11.65
N ALA A 54 -10.02 14.43 10.62
CA ALA A 54 -9.83 15.87 10.42
C ALA A 54 -10.38 16.65 11.63
N GLN A 55 -9.60 17.62 12.10
CA GLN A 55 -10.06 18.52 13.15
C GLN A 55 -11.28 19.29 12.63
N ARG A 56 -12.35 19.29 13.41
CA ARG A 56 -13.57 19.98 13.03
C ARG A 56 -13.43 21.44 13.40
N CYS A 57 -13.47 22.31 12.38
CA CYS A 57 -13.47 23.75 12.55
C CYS A 57 -14.83 24.30 12.11
N ARG A 58 -15.36 25.26 12.87
CA ARG A 58 -16.55 26.01 12.46
C ARG A 58 -16.13 27.15 11.54
N SER A 59 -16.97 27.46 10.55
CA SER A 59 -16.82 28.70 9.81
C SER A 59 -17.04 29.89 10.76
N ARG A 60 -16.27 30.97 10.57
CA ARG A 60 -16.48 32.26 11.27
C ARG A 60 -17.90 32.84 11.10
N LEU A 61 -18.62 32.39 10.07
CA LEU A 61 -19.98 32.80 9.79
C LEU A 61 -21.03 31.99 10.57
N ALA A 62 -20.65 30.87 11.19
CA ALA A 62 -21.55 30.09 12.03
C ALA A 62 -21.77 30.80 13.37
N LEU A 63 -22.98 30.70 13.90
CA LEU A 63 -23.26 31.16 15.26
C LEU A 63 -22.42 30.37 16.27
N THR A 64 -21.92 31.05 17.28
CA THR A 64 -21.28 30.43 18.46
C THR A 64 -22.33 29.90 19.42
N LEU A 65 -21.90 29.10 20.42
CA LEU A 65 -22.81 28.66 21.47
C LEU A 65 -23.40 29.85 22.24
N ALA A 66 -22.57 30.84 22.60
CA ALA A 66 -23.02 32.05 23.28
C ALA A 66 -24.05 32.84 22.46
N GLU A 67 -23.85 32.95 21.14
CA GLU A 67 -24.85 33.57 20.25
C GLU A 67 -26.15 32.75 20.19
N ARG A 68 -26.08 31.42 20.21
CA ARG A 68 -27.26 30.54 20.27
C ARG A 68 -27.99 30.63 21.61
N GLU A 69 -27.28 30.78 22.72
CA GLU A 69 -27.87 31.03 24.04
C GLU A 69 -28.61 32.37 24.05
N GLU A 70 -28.03 33.41 23.44
CA GLU A 70 -28.69 34.69 23.28
C GLU A 70 -29.95 34.58 22.42
N VAL A 71 -29.92 33.78 21.35
CA VAL A 71 -31.10 33.46 20.55
C VAL A 71 -32.16 32.77 21.41
N SER A 72 -31.79 31.79 22.23
CA SER A 72 -32.71 31.08 23.11
C SER A 72 -33.39 32.01 24.12
N ARG A 73 -32.64 32.91 24.77
CA ARG A 73 -33.18 33.90 25.72
C ARG A 73 -34.09 34.94 25.04
N ALA A 74 -33.68 35.39 23.85
CA ALA A 74 -34.44 36.37 23.06
C ALA A 74 -35.80 35.84 22.60
N ILE A 75 -35.91 34.55 22.32
CA ILE A 75 -37.19 33.93 21.94
C ILE A 75 -38.18 33.97 23.10
N VAL A 76 -37.73 33.59 24.31
CA VAL A 76 -38.54 33.57 25.53
C VAL A 76 -39.05 34.97 25.88
N THR A 77 -38.21 35.98 25.69
CA THR A 77 -38.53 37.40 25.94
C THR A 77 -39.30 38.06 24.79
N GLY A 78 -39.71 37.32 23.76
CA GLY A 78 -40.54 37.85 22.67
C GLY A 78 -39.81 38.77 21.69
N VAL A 79 -38.48 38.82 21.71
CA VAL A 79 -37.69 39.72 20.85
C VAL A 79 -37.85 39.34 19.37
N SER A 80 -37.97 40.36 18.51
CA SER A 80 -38.08 40.19 17.06
C SER A 80 -36.75 39.72 16.44
N ILE A 81 -36.83 38.96 15.34
CA ILE A 81 -35.64 38.44 14.64
C ILE A 81 -34.71 39.57 14.20
N ARG A 82 -35.26 40.70 13.74
CA ARG A 82 -34.47 41.85 13.27
C ARG A 82 -33.72 42.55 14.41
N ALA A 83 -34.37 42.71 15.57
CA ALA A 83 -33.74 43.29 16.76
C ALA A 83 -32.63 42.39 17.30
N LEU A 84 -32.89 41.09 17.41
CA LEU A 84 -31.90 40.09 17.82
C LEU A 84 -30.69 40.05 16.88
N ALA A 85 -30.94 40.06 15.58
CA ALA A 85 -29.89 40.06 14.56
C ALA A 85 -28.98 41.30 14.67
N ARG A 86 -29.55 42.49 14.88
CA ARG A 86 -28.77 43.72 15.11
C ARG A 86 -27.91 43.62 16.37
N ARG A 87 -28.48 43.12 17.48
CA ARG A 87 -27.76 42.95 18.76
C ARG A 87 -26.57 41.99 18.64
N LEU A 88 -26.72 40.93 17.85
CA LEU A 88 -25.66 39.94 17.61
C LEU A 88 -24.69 40.33 16.48
N GLY A 89 -24.92 41.44 15.77
CA GLY A 89 -24.13 41.80 14.59
C GLY A 89 -24.26 40.77 13.44
N ARG A 90 -25.43 40.13 13.30
CA ARG A 90 -25.70 39.09 12.29
C ARG A 90 -26.81 39.52 11.34
N ALA A 91 -26.87 38.87 10.17
CA ALA A 91 -27.97 39.07 9.24
C ALA A 91 -29.28 38.46 9.78
N PRO A 92 -30.45 39.11 9.64
CA PRO A 92 -31.74 38.55 10.06
C PRO A 92 -32.04 37.17 9.46
N SER A 93 -31.60 36.92 8.22
CA SER A 93 -31.72 35.62 7.56
C SER A 93 -30.95 34.51 8.27
N THR A 94 -29.84 34.82 8.95
CA THR A 94 -29.05 33.83 9.71
C THR A 94 -29.86 33.30 10.87
N ILE A 95 -30.45 34.21 11.65
CA ILE A 95 -31.29 33.88 12.80
C ILE A 95 -32.57 33.17 12.34
N SER A 96 -33.25 33.67 11.32
CA SER A 96 -34.44 33.02 10.75
C SER A 96 -34.18 31.57 10.31
N ARG A 97 -33.10 31.34 9.55
CA ARG A 97 -32.73 29.98 9.11
C ARG A 97 -32.31 29.09 10.28
N GLU A 98 -31.66 29.65 11.29
CA GLU A 98 -31.27 28.90 12.49
C GLU A 98 -32.50 28.41 13.26
N LEU A 99 -33.48 29.30 13.49
CA LEU A 99 -34.74 28.92 14.14
C LEU A 99 -35.48 27.87 13.33
N LYS A 100 -35.65 28.09 12.02
CA LYS A 100 -36.35 27.16 11.12
C LYS A 100 -35.73 25.76 11.13
N ARG A 101 -34.40 25.66 11.17
CA ARG A 101 -33.67 24.39 11.18
C ARG A 101 -33.76 23.63 12.51
N ASN A 102 -34.07 24.32 13.61
CA ASN A 102 -34.00 23.76 14.96
C ASN A 102 -35.35 23.86 15.70
N GLY A 103 -36.46 23.58 15.00
CA GLY A 103 -37.79 23.46 15.62
C GLY A 103 -38.58 24.76 15.82
N GLY A 104 -38.15 25.88 15.21
CA GLY A 104 -38.87 27.15 15.29
C GLY A 104 -38.76 27.80 16.67
N ARG A 105 -39.61 28.80 16.96
CA ARG A 105 -39.54 29.55 18.23
C ARG A 105 -39.95 28.72 19.44
N GLU A 106 -40.85 27.76 19.27
CA GLU A 106 -41.41 26.99 20.39
C GLU A 106 -40.41 25.95 20.94
N ALA A 107 -39.70 25.26 20.04
CA ALA A 107 -38.82 24.15 20.41
C ALA A 107 -37.32 24.50 20.40
N TYR A 108 -36.93 25.73 20.05
CA TYR A 108 -35.51 26.09 19.97
C TYR A 108 -34.78 25.90 21.31
N ARG A 109 -33.65 25.19 21.28
CA ARG A 109 -32.73 25.04 22.40
C ARG A 109 -31.30 25.25 21.93
N ALA A 110 -30.57 26.15 22.59
CA ALA A 110 -29.22 26.55 22.18
C ALA A 110 -28.24 25.37 22.11
N THR A 111 -28.20 24.53 23.15
CA THR A 111 -27.29 23.39 23.26
C THR A 111 -27.57 22.32 22.20
N GLN A 112 -28.83 22.02 21.93
CA GLN A 112 -29.23 21.07 20.89
C GLN A 112 -28.88 21.61 19.50
N ALA A 113 -29.20 22.88 19.22
CA ALA A 113 -28.86 23.53 17.95
C ALA A 113 -27.34 23.57 17.72
N ASP A 114 -26.56 23.79 18.78
CA ASP A 114 -25.10 23.77 18.73
C ASP A 114 -24.54 22.37 18.43
N GLN A 115 -25.09 21.34 19.09
CA GLN A 115 -24.75 19.94 18.83
C GLN A 115 -25.13 19.52 17.41
N HIS A 116 -26.34 19.86 16.95
CA HIS A 116 -26.77 19.62 15.57
C HIS A 116 -25.84 20.30 14.56
N ALA A 117 -25.43 21.55 14.82
CA ALA A 117 -24.47 22.23 13.95
C ALA A 117 -23.14 21.47 13.86
N TRP A 118 -22.61 20.97 14.99
CA TRP A 118 -21.42 20.12 15.01
C TRP A 118 -21.60 18.81 14.26
N ASP A 119 -22.74 18.14 14.39
CA ASP A 119 -22.98 16.88 13.71
C ASP A 119 -23.15 17.06 12.20
N GLN A 120 -23.80 18.14 11.77
CA GLN A 120 -23.92 18.49 10.36
C GLN A 120 -22.58 18.88 9.72
N THR A 121 -21.59 19.37 10.49
CA THR A 121 -20.24 19.63 9.95
C THR A 121 -19.55 18.36 9.45
N ARG A 122 -19.97 17.17 9.91
CA ARG A 122 -19.41 15.89 9.46
C ARG A 122 -19.63 15.66 7.95
N ARG A 123 -20.68 16.28 7.36
CA ARG A 123 -21.05 16.21 5.93
C ARG A 123 -20.68 14.86 5.28
N PRO A 124 -21.21 13.73 5.79
CA PRO A 124 -20.80 12.41 5.32
C PRO A 124 -21.15 12.27 3.84
N LYS A 125 -20.13 12.19 2.99
CA LYS A 125 -20.32 11.85 1.58
C LYS A 125 -20.40 10.32 1.45
N PRO A 126 -21.40 9.78 0.74
CA PRO A 126 -21.46 8.33 0.54
C PRO A 126 -20.22 7.89 -0.25
N CYS A 127 -19.61 6.79 0.18
CA CYS A 127 -18.41 6.27 -0.47
C CYS A 127 -18.74 5.84 -1.91
N LYS A 128 -17.86 6.18 -2.87
CA LYS A 128 -18.04 5.81 -4.29
C LYS A 128 -18.22 4.29 -4.49
N LEU A 129 -17.48 3.49 -3.74
CA LEU A 129 -17.59 2.02 -3.75
C LEU A 129 -18.90 1.51 -3.14
N THR A 130 -19.50 2.24 -2.20
CA THR A 130 -20.83 1.89 -1.67
C THR A 130 -21.92 2.18 -2.70
N LYS A 131 -21.80 3.30 -3.44
CA LYS A 131 -22.74 3.68 -4.49
C LYS A 131 -22.63 2.79 -5.74
N ASN A 132 -21.42 2.38 -6.12
CA ASN A 132 -21.17 1.57 -7.32
C ASN A 132 -20.68 0.17 -6.90
N ARG A 133 -21.60 -0.78 -6.80
CA ARG A 133 -21.31 -2.17 -6.40
C ARG A 133 -20.49 -2.93 -7.44
N MET A 134 -20.67 -2.63 -8.73
CA MET A 134 -19.87 -3.23 -9.80
C MET A 134 -18.39 -2.85 -9.64
N LEU A 135 -18.10 -1.56 -9.41
CA LEU A 135 -16.75 -1.08 -9.12
C LEU A 135 -16.19 -1.72 -7.83
N ALA A 136 -16.99 -1.85 -6.77
CA ALA A 136 -16.56 -2.51 -5.55
C ALA A 136 -16.18 -3.99 -5.78
N ASN A 137 -16.95 -4.71 -6.61
CA ASN A 137 -16.67 -6.09 -6.98
C ASN A 137 -15.38 -6.22 -7.81
N MET A 138 -15.14 -5.31 -8.76
CA MET A 138 -13.86 -5.27 -9.51
C MET A 138 -12.67 -5.03 -8.58
N VAL A 139 -12.80 -4.08 -7.64
CA VAL A 139 -11.74 -3.81 -6.66
C VAL A 139 -11.52 -5.05 -5.78
N ALA A 140 -12.58 -5.69 -5.31
CA ALA A 140 -12.49 -6.89 -4.48
C ALA A 140 -11.83 -8.06 -5.22
N SER A 141 -12.21 -8.32 -6.47
CA SER A 141 -11.62 -9.41 -7.26
C SER A 141 -10.13 -9.19 -7.53
N LYS A 142 -9.71 -7.96 -7.84
CA LYS A 142 -8.28 -7.65 -8.00
C LYS A 142 -7.52 -7.69 -6.69
N LEU A 143 -8.14 -7.31 -5.56
CA LEU A 143 -7.54 -7.50 -4.25
C LEU A 143 -7.31 -8.98 -3.93
N GLN A 144 -8.26 -9.87 -4.27
CA GLN A 144 -8.08 -11.33 -4.11
C GLN A 144 -6.93 -11.89 -4.95
N LEU A 145 -6.61 -11.26 -6.08
CA LEU A 145 -5.42 -11.54 -6.88
C LEU A 145 -4.14 -10.89 -6.29
N GLN A 146 -4.22 -10.34 -5.07
CA GLN A 146 -3.14 -9.68 -4.32
C GLN A 146 -2.57 -8.44 -5.04
N TRP A 147 -3.38 -7.78 -5.87
CA TRP A 147 -3.01 -6.48 -6.46
C TRP A 147 -3.04 -5.40 -5.37
N SER A 148 -2.08 -4.48 -5.40
CA SER A 148 -2.12 -3.35 -4.47
C SER A 148 -3.23 -2.37 -4.85
N PRO A 149 -3.79 -1.62 -3.88
CA PRO A 149 -4.74 -0.54 -4.19
C PRO A 149 -4.25 0.47 -5.23
N GLU A 150 -2.94 0.75 -5.29
CA GLU A 150 -2.34 1.62 -6.31
C GLU A 150 -2.34 0.98 -7.70
N GLN A 151 -2.08 -0.32 -7.78
CA GLN A 151 -2.14 -1.08 -9.03
C GLN A 151 -3.57 -1.13 -9.57
N ILE A 152 -4.55 -1.37 -8.69
CA ILE A 152 -5.98 -1.41 -9.06
C ILE A 152 -6.44 -0.04 -9.56
N ALA A 153 -6.10 1.04 -8.84
CA ALA A 153 -6.47 2.40 -9.25
C ALA A 153 -5.91 2.78 -10.63
N GLY A 154 -4.64 2.47 -10.90
CA GLY A 154 -4.04 2.74 -12.21
C GLY A 154 -4.60 1.86 -13.32
N TRP A 155 -4.85 0.57 -13.05
CA TRP A 155 -5.49 -0.34 -14.00
C TRP A 155 -6.91 0.11 -14.38
N LEU A 156 -7.73 0.50 -13.39
CA LEU A 156 -9.07 1.03 -13.65
C LEU A 156 -9.03 2.29 -14.52
N LYS A 157 -8.03 3.17 -14.30
CA LYS A 157 -7.88 4.37 -15.11
C LYS A 157 -7.52 4.06 -16.57
N GLN A 158 -6.67 3.06 -16.80
CA GLN A 158 -6.31 2.61 -18.16
C GLN A 158 -7.49 1.92 -18.86
N LEU A 159 -8.18 1.02 -18.15
CA LEU A 159 -9.29 0.25 -18.72
C LEU A 159 -10.51 1.12 -19.05
N PHE A 160 -10.79 2.12 -18.22
CA PHE A 160 -11.99 2.96 -18.31
C PHE A 160 -11.64 4.41 -18.63
N THR A 161 -10.82 4.67 -19.64
CA THR A 161 -10.29 6.02 -19.93
C THR A 161 -11.39 7.09 -20.04
N SER A 162 -12.52 6.78 -20.67
CA SER A 162 -13.65 7.71 -20.87
C SER A 162 -14.76 7.61 -19.81
N HIS A 163 -14.62 6.71 -18.83
CA HIS A 163 -15.66 6.37 -17.86
C HIS A 163 -15.20 6.65 -16.43
N GLU A 164 -15.27 7.93 -16.03
CA GLU A 164 -14.80 8.40 -14.72
C GLU A 164 -15.52 7.74 -13.54
N GLU A 165 -16.74 7.22 -13.74
CA GLU A 165 -17.51 6.49 -12.73
C GLU A 165 -16.80 5.24 -12.21
N TYR A 166 -15.86 4.66 -12.97
CA TYR A 166 -15.03 3.54 -12.56
C TYR A 166 -13.67 3.96 -11.99
N HIS A 167 -13.32 5.24 -12.03
CA HIS A 167 -12.06 5.71 -11.47
C HIS A 167 -12.17 5.85 -9.95
N VAL A 168 -11.25 5.22 -9.22
CA VAL A 168 -11.18 5.34 -7.76
C VAL A 168 -9.72 5.50 -7.34
N SER A 169 -9.47 6.47 -6.46
CA SER A 169 -8.13 6.65 -5.88
C SER A 169 -7.78 5.48 -4.96
N HIS A 170 -6.52 5.06 -4.99
CA HIS A 170 -5.98 4.05 -4.08
C HIS A 170 -6.21 4.40 -2.60
N GLU A 171 -6.22 5.70 -2.25
CA GLU A 171 -6.54 6.16 -0.89
C GLU A 171 -8.01 5.87 -0.53
N THR A 172 -8.92 5.95 -1.50
CA THR A 172 -10.33 5.57 -1.27
C THR A 172 -10.46 4.08 -1.01
N ILE A 173 -9.72 3.24 -1.75
CA ILE A 173 -9.67 1.79 -1.52
C ILE A 173 -9.10 1.49 -0.13
N TYR A 174 -7.96 2.09 0.26
CA TYR A 174 -7.39 1.94 1.60
C TYR A 174 -8.36 2.36 2.71
N ARG A 175 -8.98 3.55 2.59
CA ARG A 175 -9.95 4.01 3.58
C ARG A 175 -11.15 3.07 3.67
N SER A 176 -11.61 2.49 2.56
CA SER A 176 -12.70 1.52 2.57
C SER A 176 -12.34 0.16 3.18
N LEU A 177 -11.06 -0.23 3.15
CA LEU A 177 -10.56 -1.42 3.84
C LEU A 177 -10.34 -1.18 5.34
N TYR A 178 -9.75 -0.03 5.72
CA TYR A 178 -9.41 0.27 7.11
C TYR A 178 -10.57 0.79 7.94
N ILE A 179 -11.53 1.50 7.33
CA ILE A 179 -12.68 2.08 8.03
C ILE A 179 -13.89 1.19 7.81
N GLN A 180 -14.07 0.20 8.69
CA GLN A 180 -15.13 -0.81 8.60
C GLN A 180 -16.54 -0.20 8.55
N ALA A 181 -16.76 0.93 9.24
CA ALA A 181 -18.02 1.68 9.20
C ALA A 181 -18.45 2.17 7.81
N ARG A 182 -17.58 2.08 6.78
CA ARG A 182 -17.94 2.40 5.39
C ARG A 182 -18.74 1.30 4.70
N GLY A 183 -18.64 0.05 5.14
CA GLY A 183 -19.38 -1.09 4.58
C GLY A 183 -19.16 -1.35 3.08
N ALA A 184 -18.11 -0.79 2.48
CA ALA A 184 -17.91 -0.82 1.03
C ALA A 184 -17.18 -2.08 0.54
N LEU A 185 -16.27 -2.61 1.36
CA LEU A 185 -15.46 -3.80 1.09
C LEU A 185 -15.46 -4.67 2.35
N LYS A 186 -15.39 -6.00 2.17
CA LYS A 186 -15.33 -6.94 3.30
C LYS A 186 -13.98 -6.84 4.02
N LYS A 187 -13.98 -7.11 5.32
CA LYS A 187 -12.78 -7.06 6.17
C LYS A 187 -11.73 -8.10 5.77
N GLU A 188 -12.17 -9.28 5.32
CA GLU A 188 -11.27 -10.37 4.92
C GLU A 188 -10.29 -9.94 3.83
N LEU A 189 -10.67 -9.01 2.94
CA LEU A 189 -9.82 -8.51 1.85
C LEU A 189 -8.52 -7.83 2.33
N LEU A 190 -8.40 -7.49 3.63
CA LEU A 190 -7.14 -7.04 4.23
C LEU A 190 -6.04 -8.10 4.19
N GLU A 191 -6.40 -9.39 4.19
CA GLU A 191 -5.45 -10.51 4.16
C GLU A 191 -4.68 -10.61 2.83
N HIS A 192 -5.26 -10.08 1.75
CA HIS A 192 -4.62 -10.07 0.44
C HIS A 192 -3.69 -8.87 0.23
N LEU A 193 -3.68 -7.91 1.17
CA LEU A 193 -2.71 -6.82 1.13
C LEU A 193 -1.31 -7.32 1.51
N ARG A 194 -0.29 -6.72 0.90
CA ARG A 194 1.13 -7.05 1.18
C ARG A 194 1.53 -6.96 2.64
N ARG A 195 0.84 -6.07 3.35
CA ARG A 195 0.98 -5.88 4.78
C ARG A 195 -0.42 -6.06 5.34
N THR A 196 -0.68 -7.25 5.90
CA THR A 196 -1.96 -7.70 6.46
C THR A 196 -2.27 -7.02 7.80
N ARG A 197 -2.27 -5.69 7.79
CA ARG A 197 -2.42 -4.87 8.99
C ARG A 197 -3.87 -4.43 9.13
N ALA A 198 -4.39 -4.47 10.35
CA ALA A 198 -5.72 -3.96 10.67
C ALA A 198 -5.82 -2.42 10.68
N MET A 199 -4.68 -1.72 10.81
CA MET A 199 -4.60 -0.25 10.82
C MET A 199 -3.45 0.26 9.96
N ARG A 200 -3.62 1.46 9.41
CA ARG A 200 -2.56 2.19 8.71
C ARG A 200 -1.50 2.68 9.71
N ARG A 201 -0.24 2.43 9.40
CA ARG A 201 0.91 3.01 10.12
C ARG A 201 1.48 4.21 9.37
N SER A 202 2.19 5.07 10.08
CA SER A 202 2.97 6.15 9.47
C SER A 202 4.00 5.61 8.46
N ARG A 203 4.33 6.46 7.48
CA ARG A 203 5.42 6.24 6.52
C ARG A 203 6.80 6.29 7.20
N HIS A 204 6.91 6.97 8.34
CA HIS A 204 8.16 7.15 9.10
C HIS A 204 8.48 5.98 10.04
N HIS A 205 7.59 4.99 10.12
CA HIS A 205 7.80 3.80 10.96
C HIS A 205 8.76 2.80 10.28
N THR A 206 9.98 2.66 10.79
CA THR A 206 11.00 1.68 10.33
C THR A 206 11.29 0.61 11.38
N GLN A 207 11.62 -0.61 10.95
CA GLN A 207 12.07 -1.73 11.80
C GLN A 207 13.47 -2.24 11.39
N LYS A 208 14.23 -1.46 10.59
CA LYS A 208 15.53 -1.91 10.10
C LYS A 208 16.59 -1.73 11.19
N THR A 209 17.38 -2.77 11.40
CA THR A 209 18.67 -2.79 12.10
C THR A 209 19.73 -3.20 11.09
N ASP A 210 20.92 -2.59 11.15
CA ASP A 210 22.01 -2.82 10.19
C ASP A 210 22.93 -3.96 10.65
N ASN A 211 23.25 -4.87 9.73
CA ASN A 211 24.51 -5.63 9.67
C ASN A 211 24.49 -6.52 8.43
N HIS A 212 25.61 -6.69 7.72
CA HIS A 212 26.09 -7.96 7.09
C HIS A 212 27.42 -7.79 6.31
N GLY A 213 28.24 -8.86 6.30
CA GLY A 213 29.68 -8.92 5.95
C GLY A 213 30.06 -9.21 4.47
N ARG A 214 31.36 -9.52 4.23
CA ARG A 214 32.12 -9.47 2.94
C ARG A 214 32.65 -10.84 2.44
N ILE A 215 32.93 -10.96 1.12
CA ILE A 215 33.77 -12.01 0.45
C ILE A 215 34.57 -11.38 -0.73
N VAL A 216 35.70 -11.98 -1.13
CA VAL A 216 36.76 -11.48 -2.05
C VAL A 216 36.67 -12.14 -3.45
N ASP A 217 37.18 -11.44 -4.49
CA ASP A 217 37.37 -11.84 -5.92
C ASP A 217 36.12 -12.04 -6.82
N ALA A 218 35.50 -10.95 -7.30
CA ALA A 218 34.49 -11.03 -8.36
C ALA A 218 34.55 -9.86 -9.35
N VAL A 219 34.20 -10.17 -10.61
CA VAL A 219 34.16 -9.23 -11.75
C VAL A 219 33.07 -8.16 -11.50
N PRO A 220 33.40 -6.86 -11.58
CA PRO A 220 32.50 -5.79 -11.16
C PRO A 220 31.42 -5.48 -12.21
N ILE A 221 30.26 -5.01 -11.74
CA ILE A 221 29.11 -4.66 -12.59
C ILE A 221 29.36 -3.43 -13.48
N SER A 222 30.43 -2.68 -13.20
CA SER A 222 30.87 -1.51 -13.96
C SER A 222 31.31 -1.84 -15.39
N GLU A 223 31.61 -3.11 -15.69
CA GLU A 223 31.98 -3.57 -17.03
C GLU A 223 30.78 -3.81 -17.96
N ARG A 224 29.57 -3.50 -17.51
CA ARG A 224 28.35 -3.70 -18.30
C ARG A 224 28.19 -2.60 -19.36
N PRO A 225 27.76 -2.93 -20.60
CA PRO A 225 27.45 -1.92 -21.61
C PRO A 225 26.33 -0.96 -21.14
N ALA A 226 26.48 0.33 -21.45
CA ALA A 226 25.61 1.41 -20.97
C ALA A 226 24.12 1.21 -21.32
N THR A 227 23.84 0.60 -22.47
CA THR A 227 22.49 0.23 -22.95
C THR A 227 21.70 -0.59 -21.93
N ALA A 228 22.41 -1.33 -21.09
CA ALA A 228 21.79 -2.17 -20.09
C ALA A 228 21.57 -1.43 -18.76
N ALA A 229 22.32 -0.37 -18.43
CA ALA A 229 22.06 0.47 -17.26
C ALA A 229 20.70 1.20 -17.38
N ASP A 230 20.39 1.66 -18.59
CA ASP A 230 19.20 2.48 -18.89
C ASP A 230 17.89 1.68 -18.99
N ARG A 231 17.96 0.34 -18.90
CA ARG A 231 16.78 -0.57 -18.99
C ARG A 231 15.97 -0.37 -20.28
N ALA A 232 16.61 0.16 -21.32
CA ALA A 232 15.98 0.57 -22.57
C ALA A 232 15.84 -0.59 -23.57
N VAL A 233 16.62 -1.65 -23.40
CA VAL A 233 16.70 -2.81 -24.31
C VAL A 233 16.22 -4.08 -23.59
N PRO A 234 15.38 -4.91 -24.24
CA PRO A 234 14.93 -6.16 -23.64
C PRO A 234 16.05 -7.21 -23.63
N GLY A 235 15.87 -8.21 -22.77
CA GLY A 235 16.72 -9.40 -22.71
C GLY A 235 17.86 -9.31 -21.71
N HIS A 236 17.80 -8.33 -20.81
CA HIS A 236 18.72 -8.17 -19.70
C HIS A 236 18.07 -8.69 -18.43
N TRP A 237 18.57 -9.79 -17.86
CA TRP A 237 17.94 -10.47 -16.74
C TRP A 237 18.70 -10.26 -15.42
N GLU A 238 17.97 -10.09 -14.31
CA GLU A 238 18.50 -10.12 -12.94
C GLU A 238 18.06 -11.43 -12.27
N GLY A 239 19.01 -12.25 -11.82
CA GLY A 239 18.75 -13.58 -11.24
C GLY A 239 19.14 -13.73 -9.76
N ASP A 240 18.33 -14.37 -8.93
CA ASP A 240 18.59 -14.64 -7.49
C ASP A 240 18.21 -16.07 -7.10
N LEU A 241 18.68 -16.52 -5.94
CA LEU A 241 18.04 -17.63 -5.23
C LEU A 241 17.12 -17.14 -4.11
N LEU A 242 15.84 -17.49 -4.22
CA LEU A 242 14.89 -17.32 -3.14
C LEU A 242 14.90 -18.58 -2.27
N CYS A 243 15.54 -18.46 -1.10
CA CYS A 243 15.64 -19.57 -0.13
C CYS A 243 14.37 -19.73 0.73
N GLY A 244 13.98 -20.99 0.92
CA GLY A 244 12.98 -21.48 1.86
C GLY A 244 13.60 -22.18 3.07
N SER A 245 12.81 -22.98 3.79
CA SER A 245 13.30 -23.90 4.83
C SER A 245 13.86 -25.19 4.22
N HIS A 246 14.48 -26.03 5.05
CA HIS A 246 15.07 -27.33 4.67
C HIS A 246 16.03 -27.26 3.46
N ASN A 247 16.75 -26.15 3.32
CA ASN A 247 17.65 -25.92 2.20
C ASN A 247 16.95 -26.07 0.83
N SER A 248 15.67 -25.68 0.74
CA SER A 248 14.94 -25.53 -0.52
C SER A 248 15.17 -24.14 -1.13
N GLN A 249 15.27 -24.07 -2.46
CA GLN A 249 15.46 -22.82 -3.19
C GLN A 249 14.67 -22.83 -4.50
N ILE A 250 14.39 -21.63 -4.99
CA ILE A 250 13.97 -21.41 -6.37
C ILE A 250 14.86 -20.34 -6.97
N VAL A 251 15.22 -20.52 -8.23
CA VAL A 251 15.83 -19.47 -9.03
C VAL A 251 14.74 -18.47 -9.41
N THR A 252 15.02 -17.19 -9.21
CA THR A 252 14.14 -16.08 -9.61
C THR A 252 14.84 -15.29 -10.70
N LEU A 253 14.25 -15.19 -11.88
CA LEU A 253 14.74 -14.36 -12.99
C LEU A 253 13.78 -13.21 -13.23
N VAL A 254 14.30 -11.99 -13.36
CA VAL A 254 13.50 -10.79 -13.63
C VAL A 254 14.10 -10.01 -14.80
N GLU A 255 13.32 -9.85 -15.87
CA GLU A 255 13.73 -9.08 -17.03
C GLU A 255 13.70 -7.57 -16.71
N ARG A 256 14.76 -6.84 -17.06
CA ARG A 256 15.01 -5.48 -16.57
C ARG A 256 14.23 -4.38 -17.29
N GLN A 257 13.64 -4.62 -18.46
CA GLN A 257 12.79 -3.64 -19.11
C GLN A 257 11.32 -3.84 -18.72
N THR A 258 10.81 -5.03 -18.99
CA THR A 258 9.42 -5.49 -18.88
C THR A 258 9.04 -5.92 -17.46
N ARG A 259 10.02 -6.20 -16.58
CA ARG A 259 9.80 -6.79 -15.24
C ARG A 259 9.18 -8.19 -15.29
N TYR A 260 9.28 -8.89 -16.43
CA TYR A 260 8.77 -10.24 -16.57
C TYR A 260 9.53 -11.18 -15.64
N VAL A 261 8.80 -12.00 -14.91
CA VAL A 261 9.34 -12.90 -13.88
C VAL A 261 9.25 -14.33 -14.36
N MET A 262 10.34 -15.08 -14.21
CA MET A 262 10.38 -16.53 -14.36
C MET A 262 10.90 -17.14 -13.06
N LEU A 263 10.28 -18.25 -12.66
CA LEU A 263 10.67 -19.01 -11.48
C LEU A 263 11.10 -20.38 -11.93
N ILE A 264 12.27 -20.85 -11.50
CA ILE A 264 12.79 -22.16 -11.90
C ILE A 264 13.01 -22.98 -10.63
N LYS A 265 12.38 -24.15 -10.59
CA LYS A 265 12.59 -25.13 -9.52
C LYS A 265 14.00 -25.69 -9.62
N VAL A 266 14.72 -25.70 -8.50
CA VAL A 266 16.02 -26.35 -8.38
C VAL A 266 15.98 -27.35 -7.24
N ALA A 267 16.65 -28.50 -7.42
CA ALA A 267 16.71 -29.55 -6.40
C ALA A 267 17.67 -29.19 -5.26
N ALA A 268 18.69 -28.38 -5.53
CA ALA A 268 19.67 -27.93 -4.56
C ALA A 268 20.34 -26.62 -5.01
N LYS A 269 20.88 -25.86 -4.05
CA LYS A 269 21.71 -24.66 -4.27
C LYS A 269 23.14 -24.93 -4.77
N ASN A 270 23.49 -26.17 -5.14
CA ASN A 270 24.84 -26.42 -5.64
C ASN A 270 25.00 -25.81 -7.04
N THR A 271 26.22 -25.40 -7.37
CA THR A 271 26.52 -24.67 -8.60
C THR A 271 26.10 -25.43 -9.85
N GLU A 272 26.29 -26.74 -9.87
CA GLU A 272 25.97 -27.57 -11.02
C GLU A 272 24.47 -27.60 -11.32
N THR A 273 23.64 -27.80 -10.29
CA THR A 273 22.17 -27.83 -10.42
C THR A 273 21.65 -26.49 -10.92
N VAL A 274 22.12 -25.40 -10.31
CA VAL A 274 21.67 -24.04 -10.64
C VAL A 274 22.06 -23.69 -12.08
N VAL A 275 23.31 -23.95 -12.47
CA VAL A 275 23.78 -23.68 -13.84
C VAL A 275 23.02 -24.50 -14.88
N ASN A 276 22.79 -25.80 -14.64
CA ASN A 276 22.05 -26.63 -15.58
C ASN A 276 20.60 -26.15 -15.76
N ALA A 277 19.92 -25.82 -14.65
CA ALA A 277 18.57 -25.27 -14.69
C ALA A 277 18.50 -23.93 -15.46
N LEU A 278 19.52 -23.08 -15.33
CA LEU A 278 19.62 -21.83 -16.08
C LEU A 278 19.88 -22.06 -17.57
N ILE A 279 20.74 -23.01 -17.96
CA ILE A 279 20.98 -23.37 -19.36
C ILE A 279 19.70 -23.88 -20.01
N ASP A 280 19.01 -24.81 -19.35
CA ASP A 280 17.75 -25.38 -19.87
C ASP A 280 16.67 -24.33 -20.02
N ASN A 281 16.65 -23.34 -19.12
CA ASN A 281 15.72 -22.22 -19.21
C ASN A 281 16.07 -21.25 -20.34
N ALA A 282 17.35 -20.90 -20.48
CA ALA A 282 17.83 -19.98 -21.52
C ALA A 282 17.50 -20.51 -22.92
N ARG A 283 17.62 -21.83 -23.14
CA ARG A 283 17.28 -22.49 -24.41
C ARG A 283 15.80 -22.43 -24.79
N ARG A 284 14.91 -22.08 -23.86
CA ARG A 284 13.46 -21.94 -24.14
C ARG A 284 13.09 -20.54 -24.65
N LEU A 285 14.01 -19.59 -24.59
CA LEU A 285 13.80 -18.21 -25.03
C LEU A 285 14.58 -17.94 -26.32
N PRO A 286 14.05 -17.10 -27.22
CA PRO A 286 14.83 -16.54 -28.32
C PRO A 286 16.08 -15.84 -27.81
N GLN A 287 17.20 -15.95 -28.55
CA GLN A 287 18.50 -15.42 -28.12
C GLN A 287 18.46 -13.88 -27.97
N GLU A 288 17.63 -13.22 -28.78
CA GLU A 288 17.38 -11.78 -28.76
C GLU A 288 16.78 -11.30 -27.43
N LEU A 289 16.07 -12.18 -26.73
CA LEU A 289 15.42 -11.92 -25.45
C LEU A 289 16.23 -12.43 -24.25
N TYR A 290 17.45 -12.91 -24.46
CA TYR A 290 18.35 -13.32 -23.38
C TYR A 290 19.80 -12.90 -23.67
N LYS A 291 20.07 -11.60 -23.60
CA LYS A 291 21.37 -10.98 -23.90
C LYS A 291 22.38 -11.05 -22.76
N SER A 292 21.91 -10.96 -21.51
CA SER A 292 22.82 -11.01 -20.35
C SER A 292 22.11 -11.45 -19.08
N LEU A 293 22.85 -12.09 -18.17
CA LEU A 293 22.40 -12.39 -16.81
C LEU A 293 23.19 -11.56 -15.79
N THR A 294 22.51 -11.00 -14.79
CA THR A 294 23.13 -10.34 -13.64
C THR A 294 22.78 -11.07 -12.36
N TRP A 295 23.79 -11.54 -11.64
CA TRP A 295 23.63 -12.33 -10.42
C TRP A 295 24.26 -11.63 -9.21
N ASP A 296 23.85 -12.04 -8.01
CA ASP A 296 24.59 -11.69 -6.80
C ASP A 296 25.89 -12.51 -6.71
N ARG A 297 26.78 -12.20 -5.76
CA ARG A 297 28.03 -12.96 -5.59
C ARG A 297 27.83 -14.29 -4.84
N GLY A 298 26.66 -14.91 -4.93
CA GLY A 298 26.42 -16.24 -4.38
C GLY A 298 27.32 -17.30 -5.03
N SER A 299 27.87 -18.22 -4.22
CA SER A 299 28.69 -19.35 -4.72
C SER A 299 27.92 -20.30 -5.66
N GLU A 300 26.59 -20.18 -5.63
CA GLU A 300 25.62 -20.89 -6.46
C GLU A 300 25.84 -20.66 -7.96
N LEU A 301 26.50 -19.56 -8.36
CA LEU A 301 26.85 -19.27 -9.75
C LEU A 301 28.37 -19.27 -10.04
N ALA A 302 29.17 -19.94 -9.19
CA ALA A 302 30.62 -20.06 -9.39
C ALA A 302 30.99 -20.65 -10.77
N GLY A 303 30.15 -21.51 -11.33
CA GLY A 303 30.28 -22.16 -12.63
C GLY A 303 29.74 -21.34 -13.81
N HIS A 304 29.53 -20.03 -13.66
CA HIS A 304 28.97 -19.14 -14.70
C HIS A 304 29.68 -19.25 -16.06
N LYS A 305 31.00 -19.53 -16.09
CA LYS A 305 31.72 -19.74 -17.37
C LYS A 305 31.12 -20.88 -18.20
N ARG A 306 30.63 -21.94 -17.55
CA ARG A 306 29.94 -23.06 -18.23
C ARG A 306 28.59 -22.62 -18.79
N PHE A 307 27.86 -21.78 -18.04
CA PHE A 307 26.62 -21.18 -18.53
C PHE A 307 26.87 -20.33 -19.77
N THR A 308 27.84 -19.41 -19.73
CA THR A 308 28.20 -18.55 -20.87
C THR A 308 28.64 -19.39 -22.07
N LEU A 309 29.49 -20.40 -21.88
CA LEU A 309 29.94 -21.25 -22.98
C LEU A 309 28.78 -22.06 -23.63
N ALA A 310 27.80 -22.47 -22.85
CA ALA A 310 26.66 -23.26 -23.33
C ALA A 310 25.54 -22.44 -23.99
N THR A 311 25.49 -21.13 -23.75
CA THR A 311 24.36 -20.27 -24.14
C THR A 311 24.76 -19.00 -24.90
N ASP A 312 26.05 -18.68 -24.94
CA ASP A 312 26.61 -17.41 -25.42
C ASP A 312 26.14 -16.16 -24.62
N ILE A 313 25.58 -16.37 -23.42
CA ILE A 313 25.04 -15.32 -22.57
C ILE A 313 26.09 -14.86 -21.56
N GLN A 314 26.40 -13.56 -21.57
CA GLN A 314 27.34 -12.97 -20.62
C GLN A 314 26.72 -12.84 -19.21
N VAL A 315 27.48 -13.27 -18.20
CA VAL A 315 27.09 -13.19 -16.79
C VAL A 315 27.88 -12.09 -16.09
N TYR A 316 27.17 -11.19 -15.43
CA TYR A 316 27.74 -10.08 -14.65
C TYR A 316 27.41 -10.24 -13.17
N PHE A 317 28.35 -9.89 -12.30
CA PHE A 317 28.16 -9.95 -10.85
C PHE A 317 28.06 -8.54 -10.26
N CYS A 318 27.14 -8.36 -9.31
CA CYS A 318 27.02 -7.10 -8.58
C CYS A 318 28.24 -6.82 -7.71
N ASP A 319 28.50 -5.54 -7.45
CA ASP A 319 29.55 -5.14 -6.52
C ASP A 319 29.13 -5.43 -5.08
N PRO A 320 30.09 -5.69 -4.18
CA PRO A 320 29.80 -5.84 -2.76
C PRO A 320 29.14 -4.57 -2.22
N GLN A 321 28.19 -4.74 -1.29
CA GLN A 321 27.54 -3.63 -0.58
C GLN A 321 26.67 -2.71 -1.45
N ASN A 322 26.42 -3.09 -2.71
CA ASN A 322 25.62 -2.31 -3.65
C ASN A 322 24.32 -3.02 -4.07
N PRO A 323 23.44 -3.44 -3.12
CA PRO A 323 22.22 -4.21 -3.44
C PRO A 323 21.26 -3.48 -4.38
N TRP A 324 21.32 -2.14 -4.42
CA TRP A 324 20.51 -1.32 -5.34
C TRP A 324 20.77 -1.61 -6.82
N GLN A 325 21.92 -2.21 -7.16
CA GLN A 325 22.25 -2.65 -8.52
C GLN A 325 21.29 -3.75 -9.03
N ARG A 326 20.59 -4.44 -8.13
CA ARG A 326 19.51 -5.43 -8.39
C ARG A 326 18.16 -4.99 -7.82
N GLY A 327 17.88 -3.70 -7.81
CA GLY A 327 16.64 -3.18 -7.25
C GLY A 327 15.36 -3.78 -7.86
N SER A 328 15.42 -4.36 -9.08
CA SER A 328 14.27 -5.05 -9.67
C SER A 328 14.02 -6.39 -9.01
N ASN A 329 15.06 -7.21 -8.91
CA ASN A 329 14.96 -8.54 -8.30
C ASN A 329 14.66 -8.44 -6.79
N GLU A 330 15.32 -7.53 -6.04
CA GLU A 330 15.03 -7.34 -4.61
C GLU A 330 13.54 -7.00 -4.37
N ASN A 331 13.00 -6.06 -5.16
CA ASN A 331 11.59 -5.72 -5.09
C ASN A 331 10.70 -6.91 -5.46
N THR A 332 11.03 -7.66 -6.52
CA THR A 332 10.27 -8.86 -6.94
C THR A 332 10.31 -9.96 -5.88
N ASN A 333 11.45 -10.23 -5.26
CA ASN A 333 11.58 -11.15 -4.14
C ASN A 333 10.69 -10.73 -2.98
N GLY A 334 10.61 -9.43 -2.68
CA GLY A 334 9.64 -8.88 -1.73
C GLY A 334 8.18 -9.19 -2.07
N LEU A 335 7.82 -9.34 -3.35
CA LEU A 335 6.48 -9.77 -3.80
C LEU A 335 6.30 -11.28 -3.68
N LEU A 336 7.32 -12.03 -4.09
CA LEU A 336 7.31 -13.49 -4.02
C LEU A 336 7.15 -13.98 -2.59
N ARG A 337 7.63 -13.24 -1.59
CA ARG A 337 7.39 -13.55 -0.16
C ARG A 337 5.92 -13.54 0.26
N GLN A 338 4.99 -13.05 -0.57
CA GLN A 338 3.55 -13.23 -0.35
C GLN A 338 3.06 -14.65 -0.67
N TYR A 339 3.74 -15.31 -1.61
CA TYR A 339 3.46 -16.67 -2.05
C TYR A 339 4.35 -17.67 -1.32
N PHE A 340 5.59 -17.26 -1.04
CA PHE A 340 6.60 -18.06 -0.36
C PHE A 340 7.09 -17.35 0.91
N PRO A 341 6.28 -17.29 1.99
CA PRO A 341 6.69 -16.73 3.27
C PRO A 341 8.02 -17.33 3.77
N LYS A 342 8.79 -16.56 4.53
CA LYS A 342 10.04 -17.06 5.12
C LYS A 342 9.75 -18.29 6.01
N GLY A 343 10.57 -19.33 5.90
CA GLY A 343 10.40 -20.59 6.64
C GLY A 343 9.48 -21.60 5.98
N LEU A 344 8.83 -21.25 4.85
CA LEU A 344 8.09 -22.21 4.02
C LEU A 344 9.08 -23.16 3.32
N ASP A 345 8.73 -24.45 3.28
CA ASP A 345 9.45 -25.43 2.49
C ASP A 345 8.99 -25.37 1.03
N ILE A 346 9.86 -24.86 0.17
CA ILE A 346 9.55 -24.62 -1.25
C ILE A 346 9.73 -25.91 -2.08
N SER A 347 10.39 -26.94 -1.54
CA SER A 347 10.60 -28.22 -2.26
C SER A 347 9.29 -28.89 -2.68
N THR A 348 8.23 -28.65 -1.90
CA THR A 348 6.86 -29.15 -2.11
C THR A 348 6.18 -28.57 -3.35
N TYR A 349 6.67 -27.45 -3.90
CA TYR A 349 6.06 -26.80 -5.06
C TYR A 349 6.51 -27.45 -6.36
N SER A 350 5.57 -27.77 -7.26
CA SER A 350 5.90 -28.22 -8.61
C SER A 350 6.30 -27.02 -9.51
N GLN A 351 6.95 -27.30 -10.65
CA GLN A 351 7.29 -26.24 -11.60
C GLN A 351 6.03 -25.52 -12.11
N GLU A 352 4.94 -26.24 -12.36
CA GLU A 352 3.65 -25.69 -12.81
C GLU A 352 3.05 -24.74 -11.77
N GLN A 353 3.20 -25.06 -10.48
CA GLN A 353 2.76 -24.18 -9.39
C GLN A 353 3.60 -22.90 -9.32
N LEU A 354 4.92 -22.99 -9.54
CA LEU A 354 5.79 -21.82 -9.65
C LEU A 354 5.41 -20.97 -10.86
N ASP A 355 5.14 -21.58 -12.01
CA ASP A 355 4.71 -20.89 -13.23
C ASP A 355 3.36 -20.17 -13.03
N ALA A 356 2.43 -20.77 -12.30
CA ALA A 356 1.17 -20.13 -11.94
C ALA A 356 1.38 -18.89 -11.05
N VAL A 357 2.34 -18.94 -10.12
CA VAL A 357 2.72 -17.76 -9.30
C VAL A 357 3.40 -16.69 -10.15
N ALA A 358 4.32 -17.08 -11.04
CA ALA A 358 4.98 -16.18 -11.97
C ALA A 358 3.96 -15.48 -12.87
N ARG A 359 3.00 -16.22 -13.44
CA ARG A 359 1.89 -15.70 -14.24
C ARG A 359 1.09 -14.65 -13.48
N ARG A 360 0.71 -14.90 -12.23
CA ARG A 360 0.01 -13.91 -11.38
C ARG A 360 0.80 -12.62 -11.17
N LEU A 361 2.14 -12.68 -11.12
CA LEU A 361 2.99 -11.49 -11.06
C LEU A 361 3.17 -10.80 -12.42
N ASN A 362 3.17 -11.56 -13.50
CA ASN A 362 3.33 -11.08 -14.87
C ASN A 362 2.03 -10.49 -15.44
N GLU A 363 0.87 -10.90 -14.97
CA GLU A 363 -0.44 -10.32 -15.28
C GLU A 363 -0.78 -9.12 -14.37
N ARG A 364 0.06 -8.84 -13.37
CA ARG A 364 -0.15 -7.74 -12.43
C ARG A 364 0.42 -6.44 -12.99
N PRO A 365 -0.38 -5.36 -13.10
CA PRO A 365 0.05 -4.10 -13.69
C PRO A 365 1.15 -3.42 -12.86
N ARG A 366 2.09 -2.76 -13.54
CA ARG A 366 3.22 -2.08 -12.89
C ARG A 366 3.17 -0.58 -13.17
N LYS A 367 3.24 0.23 -12.13
CA LYS A 367 3.31 1.70 -12.27
C LYS A 367 4.50 2.15 -13.13
N THR A 368 5.63 1.45 -13.03
CA THR A 368 6.83 1.70 -13.86
C THR A 368 6.62 1.42 -15.35
N LEU A 369 5.58 0.65 -15.70
CA LEU A 369 5.17 0.33 -17.07
C LEU A 369 3.87 1.04 -17.43
N HIS A 370 3.59 2.19 -16.81
CA HIS A 370 2.35 2.94 -16.99
C HIS A 370 1.07 2.12 -16.76
N TYR A 371 1.14 1.15 -15.83
CA TYR A 371 0.09 0.21 -15.49
C TYR A 371 -0.25 -0.84 -16.56
N GLN A 372 0.60 -1.04 -17.57
CA GLN A 372 0.60 -2.28 -18.35
C GLN A 372 1.20 -3.44 -17.53
N THR A 373 0.87 -4.67 -17.94
CA THR A 373 1.37 -5.88 -17.30
C THR A 373 2.73 -6.28 -17.88
N PRO A 374 3.63 -6.89 -17.08
CA PRO A 374 4.87 -7.45 -17.60
C PRO A 374 4.67 -8.43 -18.75
N ALA A 375 3.61 -9.25 -18.69
CA ALA A 375 3.26 -10.18 -19.77
C ALA A 375 2.98 -9.45 -21.09
N GLN A 376 2.14 -8.42 -21.07
CA GLN A 376 1.83 -7.61 -22.25
C GLN A 376 3.08 -6.94 -22.83
N ARG A 377 3.94 -6.40 -21.96
CA ARG A 377 5.19 -5.75 -22.39
C ARG A 377 6.20 -6.74 -22.96
N PHE A 378 6.29 -7.93 -22.37
CA PHE A 378 7.19 -8.98 -22.83
C PHE A 378 6.73 -9.55 -24.17
N GLU A 379 5.43 -9.81 -24.34
CA GLU A 379 4.81 -10.26 -25.60
C GLU A 379 5.05 -9.25 -26.74
N GLN A 380 4.95 -7.94 -26.45
CA GLN A 380 5.31 -6.89 -27.43
C GLN A 380 6.78 -6.95 -27.83
N CYS A 381 7.70 -7.29 -26.92
CA CYS A 381 9.11 -7.46 -27.27
C CYS A 381 9.35 -8.70 -28.13
N VAL A 382 8.64 -9.81 -27.84
CA VAL A 382 8.69 -11.05 -28.64
C VAL A 382 8.19 -10.78 -30.06
N ALA A 383 7.05 -10.12 -30.21
CA ALA A 383 6.47 -9.82 -31.51
C ALA A 383 7.28 -8.81 -32.36
N LEU A 384 8.27 -8.11 -31.77
CA LEU A 384 9.20 -7.23 -32.48
C LEU A 384 10.49 -7.94 -32.90
N THR A 385 10.71 -9.18 -32.43
CA THR A 385 11.87 -10.01 -32.78
C THR A 385 11.55 -11.09 -33.82
N ASP A 386 10.26 -11.37 -34.06
CA ASP A 386 9.75 -12.10 -35.23
C ASP A 386 9.65 -11.15 -36.45
#